data_AF-A0A919MRE4-F1
#
_entry.id   AF-A0A919MRE4-F1
#
_cell.length_a   1.000
_cell.length_b   1.000
_cell.length_c   1.000
_cell.angle_alpha   90.00
_cell.angle_beta   90.00
_cell.angle_gamma   90.00
#
_symmetry.space_group_name_H-M   'P 1'
#
loop_
_entity.id
_entity.type
_entity.pdbx_description
1 polymer ?
#
loop_
_entity_poly.entity_id
_entity_poly.type
_entity_poly.pdbx_seq_one_letter_code
_entity_poly.pdbx_strand_id
1 'polypeptide(L)' 'MTIEAETDLSAYVLHLLDAHLAAMHDIRERMRLGGTISPGARRTAALDSIVAARRYADRLTGALGDPQSDR' A
#
# COMPACT_ATOMS: atom_id res chain seq x y z
N MET A 1 8.58 -25.49 -5.63
CA MET A 1 8.66 -24.33 -4.70
C MET A 1 9.45 -24.69 -3.44
N THR A 2 10.74 -24.35 -3.41
CA THR A 2 11.66 -24.52 -2.27
C THR A 2 11.42 -23.38 -1.25
N ILE A 3 11.65 -23.62 0.03
CA ILE A 3 11.35 -22.71 1.16
C ILE A 3 11.85 -21.26 0.97
N GLU A 4 12.91 -21.06 0.18
CA GLU A 4 13.43 -19.72 -0.18
C GLU A 4 12.43 -18.88 -0.99
N ALA A 5 11.70 -19.46 -1.95
CA ALA A 5 10.71 -18.75 -2.76
C ALA A 5 9.49 -18.32 -1.94
N GLU A 6 9.07 -19.13 -0.97
CA GLU A 6 7.99 -18.79 -0.03
C GLU A 6 8.42 -17.71 0.98
N THR A 7 9.68 -17.75 1.40
CA THR A 7 10.28 -16.72 2.26
C THR A 7 10.40 -15.39 1.52
N ASP A 8 10.79 -15.41 0.25
CA ASP A 8 10.86 -14.20 -0.60
C ASP A 8 9.48 -13.59 -0.84
N LEU A 9 8.46 -14.42 -1.12
CA LEU A 9 7.08 -13.95 -1.27
C LEU A 9 6.53 -13.35 0.03
N SER A 10 6.73 -14.00 1.17
CA SER A 10 6.25 -13.48 2.47
C SER A 10 6.94 -12.17 2.86
N ALA A 11 8.25 -12.05 2.64
CA ALA A 11 8.99 -10.80 2.85
C ALA A 11 8.48 -9.69 1.92
N TYR A 12 8.21 -10.01 0.65
CA TYR A 12 7.68 -9.06 -0.31
C TYR A 12 6.25 -8.59 0.05
N VAL A 13 5.36 -9.50 0.49
CA VAL A 13 4.02 -9.15 0.94
C VAL A 13 4.06 -8.21 2.15
N LEU A 14 4.92 -8.49 3.13
CA LEU A 14 5.12 -7.61 4.29
C LEU A 14 5.64 -6.23 3.88
N HIS A 15 6.60 -6.18 2.95
CA HIS A 15 7.09 -4.92 2.40
C HIS A 15 5.96 -4.09 1.74
N LEU A 16 5.07 -4.73 0.98
CA LEU A 16 3.92 -4.05 0.37
C LEU A 16 2.94 -3.52 1.42
N LEU A 17 2.72 -4.27 2.50
CA LEU A 17 1.88 -3.83 3.61
C LEU A 17 2.49 -2.61 4.32
N ASP A 18 3.79 -2.64 4.63
CA ASP A 18 4.50 -1.53 5.25
C ASP A 18 4.44 -0.27 4.37
N ALA A 19 4.64 -0.42 3.06
CA ALA A 19 4.52 0.69 2.12
C ALA A 19 3.09 1.28 2.09
N HIS A 20 2.06 0.44 2.18
CA HIS A 20 0.67 0.91 2.26
C HIS A 20 0.41 1.67 3.56
N LEU A 21 0.86 1.13 4.70
CA LEU A 21 0.70 1.77 6.01
C LEU A 21 1.43 3.12 6.08
N ALA A 22 2.64 3.20 5.53
CA ALA A 22 3.38 4.45 5.43
C ALA A 22 2.62 5.51 4.62
N ALA A 23 2.06 5.13 3.46
CA ALA A 23 1.25 6.05 2.65
C ALA A 23 0.00 6.56 3.40
N MET A 24 -0.68 5.68 4.13
CA MET A 24 -1.85 6.05 4.95
C MET A 24 -1.46 6.97 6.10
N HIS A 25 -0.30 6.72 6.73
CA HIS A 25 0.25 7.59 7.77
C HIS A 25 0.55 8.99 7.22
N ASP A 26 1.17 9.11 6.06
CA ASP A 26 1.48 10.40 5.44
C ASP A 26 0.22 11.19 5.05
N ILE A 27 -0.82 10.51 4.56
CA ILE A 27 -2.13 11.13 4.31
C ILE A 27 -2.71 11.67 5.63
N ARG A 28 -2.65 10.86 6.70
CA ARG A 28 -3.16 11.26 8.02
C ARG A 28 -2.40 12.46 8.57
N GLU A 29 -1.08 12.48 8.45
CA GLU A 29 -0.27 13.56 9.00
C GLU A 29 -0.47 14.87 8.23
N ARG A 30 -0.63 14.81 6.90
CA ARG A 30 -1.05 15.98 6.09
C ARG A 30 -2.38 16.58 6.56
N MET A 31 -3.30 15.74 7.02
CA MET A 31 -4.59 16.17 7.57
C MET A 31 -4.46 16.69 9.01
N ARG A 32 -3.43 16.26 9.76
CA ARG A 32 -3.17 16.67 11.15
C ARG A 32 -2.44 18.01 11.24
N LEU A 33 -1.58 18.33 10.27
CA LEU A 33 -0.61 19.43 10.34
C LEU A 33 -1.14 20.87 10.08
N GLY A 34 -2.45 21.15 10.08
CA GLY A 34 -2.84 22.57 10.00
C GLY A 34 -4.32 22.90 9.97
N GLY A 35 -4.85 23.34 11.12
CA GLY A 35 -6.06 24.17 11.21
C GLY A 35 -7.33 23.56 10.60
N THR A 36 -8.34 24.41 10.39
CA THR A 36 -9.62 24.02 9.80
C THR A 36 -9.40 23.41 8.41
N ILE A 37 -9.52 22.09 8.31
CA ILE A 37 -9.34 21.35 7.05
C ILE A 37 -10.40 21.82 6.05
N SER A 38 -9.96 22.41 4.95
CA SER A 38 -10.88 22.83 3.89
C SER A 38 -11.58 21.60 3.27
N PRO A 39 -12.82 21.75 2.77
CA PRO A 39 -13.50 20.67 2.06
C PRO A 39 -12.69 20.10 0.89
N GLY A 40 -11.93 20.94 0.19
CA GLY A 40 -11.03 20.53 -0.88
C GLY A 40 -9.90 19.62 -0.40
N ALA A 41 -9.22 19.99 0.70
CA ALA A 41 -8.17 19.16 1.29
C ALA A 41 -8.69 17.78 1.73
N ARG A 42 -9.88 17.74 2.32
CA ARG A 42 -10.54 16.47 2.70
C ARG A 42 -10.82 15.58 1.48
N ARG A 43 -11.31 16.16 0.38
CA ARG A 43 -11.55 15.43 -0.86
C ARG A 43 -10.25 14.87 -1.44
N THR A 44 -9.18 15.67 -1.46
CA THR A 44 -7.86 15.22 -1.94
C THR A 44 -7.33 14.06 -1.10
N ALA A 45 -7.38 14.15 0.24
CA ALA A 45 -6.95 13.07 1.12
C ALA A 45 -7.75 11.77 0.91
N ALA A 46 -9.06 11.88 0.67
CA ALA A 46 -9.89 10.73 0.35
C ALA A 46 -9.47 10.07 -0.98
N LEU A 47 -9.21 10.87 -2.02
CA LEU A 47 -8.74 10.37 -3.31
C LEU A 47 -7.35 9.71 -3.20
N ASP A 48 -6.42 10.34 -2.49
CA ASP A 48 -5.08 9.80 -2.24
C ASP A 48 -5.16 8.45 -1.51
N SER A 49 -6.07 8.31 -0.54
CA SER A 49 -6.30 7.05 0.19
C SER A 49 -6.78 5.93 -0.75
N ILE A 50 -7.71 6.24 -1.65
CA ILE A 50 -8.21 5.29 -2.64
C ILE A 50 -7.09 4.86 -3.58
N VAL A 51 -6.27 5.80 -4.05
CA VAL A 51 -5.12 5.51 -4.92
C VAL A 51 -4.09 4.62 -4.20
N ALA A 52 -3.77 4.91 -2.94
CA ALA A 52 -2.85 4.11 -2.15
C ALA A 52 -3.36 2.67 -1.94
N ALA A 53 -4.65 2.52 -1.61
CA ALA A 53 -5.28 1.20 -1.46
C ALA A 53 -5.29 0.41 -2.77
N ARG A 54 -5.61 1.07 -3.89
CA ARG A 54 -5.60 0.44 -5.22
C ARG A 54 -4.19 -0.04 -5.59
N ARG A 55 -3.16 0.80 -5.42
CA ARG A 55 -1.77 0.40 -5.71
C ARG A 55 -1.32 -0.78 -4.88
N TYR A 56 -1.69 -0.82 -3.60
CA TYR A 56 -1.42 -1.96 -2.74
C TYR A 56 -2.10 -3.24 -3.27
N ALA A 57 -3.40 -3.17 -3.55
CA ALA A 57 -4.17 -4.30 -4.07
C ALA A 57 -3.63 -4.82 -5.41
N ASP A 58 -3.32 -3.92 -6.35
CA ASP A 58 -2.78 -4.27 -7.66
C ASP A 58 -1.43 -4.99 -7.54
N ARG A 59 -0.53 -4.50 -6.67
CA ARG A 59 0.79 -5.11 -6.46
C ARG A 59 0.71 -6.44 -5.73
N LEU A 60 -0.14 -6.55 -4.71
CA LEU A 60 -0.34 -7.80 -3.97
C LEU A 60 -0.96 -8.87 -4.86
N THR A 61 -1.97 -8.51 -5.66
CA THR A 61 -2.62 -9.43 -6.60
C THR A 61 -1.64 -9.86 -7.69
N GLY A 62 -0.78 -8.96 -8.18
CA GLY A 62 0.32 -9.30 -9.07
C GLY A 62 1.28 -10.32 -8.44
N ALA A 63 1.71 -10.09 -7.19
CA ALA A 63 2.62 -10.98 -6.46
C ALA A 63 2.06 -12.40 -6.29
N LEU A 64 0.77 -12.50 -5.99
CA LEU A 64 0.08 -13.77 -5.73
C LEU A 64 -0.37 -14.48 -7.02
N GLY A 65 -0.54 -13.71 -8.11
CA GLY A 65 -0.98 -14.21 -9.41
C GLY A 65 0.15 -14.56 -10.38
N ASP A 66 1.40 -14.18 -10.09
CA ASP A 66 2.54 -14.47 -10.94
C ASP A 66 3.00 -15.93 -10.75
N PRO A 67 3.02 -16.78 -11.80
CA PRO A 67 3.49 -18.17 -11.71
C PRO A 67 5.01 -18.29 -11.45
N GLN A 68 5.72 -17.19 -11.21
CA GLN A 68 7.18 -17.18 -10.99
C GLN A 68 7.63 -17.87 -9.69
N SER A 69 6.71 -18.32 -8.82
CA SER A 69 7.05 -19.18 -7.68
C SER A 69 7.38 -20.64 -8.06
N ASP A 70 7.36 -21.00 -9.34
CA ASP A 70 7.56 -22.37 -9.83
C ASP A 70 8.73 -22.56 -10.83
N ARG A 71 9.70 -21.63 -10.88
CA ARG A 71 10.97 -21.85 -11.60
C ARG A 71 12.19 -21.75 -10.72
#